data_AF-A0AB36L5B9-F1
#
_entry.id   AF-A0AB36L5B9-F1
#
_cell.length_a   1.000
_cell.length_b   1.000
_cell.length_c   1.000
_cell.angle_alpha   90.00
_cell.angle_beta   90.00
_cell.angle_gamma   90.00
#
_symmetry.space_group_name_H-M   'P 1'
#
loop_
_entity.id
_entity.type
_entity.pdbx_description
1 polymer ?
#
loop_
_entity_poly.entity_id
_entity_poly.type
_entity_poly.pdbx_seq_one_letter_code
_entity_poly.pdbx_strand_id
1 'polypeptide(L)'
;MSESLKDVVSSVKDAIITPVQEAFVYRAKNPFFGSLIISWVYWNWNKIAYMLLSDDDVLKKIEFIKKSIPDNTLIPFTSFSIPHTHSLWFPLFFSIFFTLSYPVFSWVLTLIHKGISFRIEKVDSEKEVKRLQLQGAIITEFEKNEGLRAVERSKTEETKFSTAERAAESKYNIKELQTQHATLKTEVAQLEKQKQSMETILSEQEKRRKGVVEEITLLQEKVAPERESVQRIERIINRNIELENLLTTKESLINSKLDETNQKYAFYFSNMVMLDMYKVECENYRKIFKELEEKTTQIFSYVESDDPTRGRSNEGYFMLKSDIKELVSKGLDHEQKFRNSH
;
A
#
# COMPACT_ATOMS: atom_id res chain seq x y z
N MET A 1 123.59 22.29 -11.09
CA MET A 1 124.44 21.13 -11.45
C MET A 1 123.65 19.86 -11.79
N SER A 2 122.32 19.83 -11.60
CA SER A 2 121.46 18.68 -11.91
C SER A 2 120.86 18.68 -13.32
N GLU A 3 120.69 19.85 -13.96
CA GLU A 3 120.06 19.94 -15.29
C GLU A 3 120.97 19.46 -16.42
N SER A 4 122.24 19.88 -16.43
CA SER A 4 123.23 19.37 -17.40
C SER A 4 123.44 17.85 -17.31
N LEU A 5 123.38 17.29 -16.10
CA LEU A 5 123.46 15.85 -15.87
C LEU A 5 122.21 15.12 -16.38
N LYS A 6 121.03 15.73 -16.22
CA LYS A 6 119.78 15.21 -16.79
C LYS A 6 119.78 15.29 -18.32
N ASP A 7 120.31 16.36 -18.91
CA ASP A 7 120.38 16.54 -20.36
C ASP A 7 121.40 15.61 -21.03
N VAL A 8 122.51 15.33 -20.35
CA VAL A 8 123.47 14.31 -20.80
C VAL A 8 122.85 12.91 -20.68
N VAL A 9 122.16 12.61 -19.58
CA VAL A 9 121.48 11.31 -19.41
C VAL A 9 120.33 11.14 -20.41
N SER A 10 119.55 12.18 -20.71
CA SER A 10 118.51 12.13 -21.73
C SER A 10 119.09 11.98 -23.14
N SER A 11 120.15 12.72 -23.45
CA SER A 11 120.83 12.61 -24.75
C SER A 11 121.47 11.23 -24.95
N VAL A 12 122.06 10.65 -23.91
CA VAL A 12 122.60 9.27 -23.94
C VAL A 12 121.48 8.24 -24.05
N LYS A 13 120.37 8.44 -23.35
CA LYS A 13 119.18 7.59 -23.46
C LYS A 13 118.63 7.61 -24.88
N ASP A 14 118.48 8.79 -25.48
CA ASP A 14 117.91 8.94 -26.82
C ASP A 14 118.89 8.48 -27.93
N ALA A 15 120.20 8.64 -27.73
CA ALA A 15 121.20 8.21 -28.71
C ALA A 15 121.53 6.71 -28.66
N ILE A 16 121.45 6.07 -27.48
CA ILE A 16 121.92 4.68 -27.30
C ILE A 16 120.79 3.75 -26.88
N ILE A 17 119.98 4.14 -25.90
CA ILE A 17 118.98 3.24 -25.31
C ILE A 17 117.77 3.11 -26.23
N THR A 18 117.26 4.22 -26.76
CA THR A 18 116.06 4.23 -27.63
C THR A 18 116.25 3.42 -28.92
N PRO A 19 117.36 3.56 -29.69
CA PRO A 19 117.56 2.76 -30.90
C PRO A 19 117.77 1.27 -30.61
N VAL A 20 118.44 0.93 -29.51
CA VAL A 20 118.62 -0.47 -29.09
C VAL A 20 117.30 -1.08 -28.65
N GLN A 21 116.48 -0.32 -27.92
CA GLN A 21 115.16 -0.76 -27.50
C GLN A 21 114.23 -0.96 -28.70
N GLU A 22 114.21 -0.04 -29.66
CA GLU A 22 113.41 -0.17 -30.88
C GLU A 22 113.87 -1.36 -31.74
N ALA A 23 115.17 -1.55 -31.91
CA ALA A 23 115.72 -2.70 -32.61
C ALA A 23 115.38 -4.02 -31.90
N PHE A 24 115.42 -4.05 -30.58
CA PHE A 24 115.03 -5.22 -29.79
C PHE A 24 113.54 -5.49 -29.90
N VAL A 25 112.68 -4.48 -29.78
CA VAL A 25 111.22 -4.61 -29.92
C VAL A 25 110.86 -5.07 -31.33
N TYR A 26 111.50 -4.54 -32.36
CA TYR A 26 111.30 -4.96 -33.75
C TYR A 26 111.68 -6.43 -33.95
N ARG A 27 112.83 -6.85 -33.42
CA ARG A 27 113.30 -8.24 -33.56
C ARG A 27 112.53 -9.21 -32.66
N ALA A 28 112.09 -8.78 -31.47
CA ALA A 28 111.26 -9.59 -30.56
C ALA A 28 109.88 -9.92 -31.14
N LYS A 29 109.39 -9.14 -32.13
CA LYS A 29 108.21 -9.51 -32.92
C LYS A 29 108.45 -10.73 -33.82
N ASN A 30 109.70 -11.08 -34.10
CA ASN A 30 110.04 -12.30 -34.83
C ASN A 30 110.09 -13.49 -33.84
N PRO A 31 109.23 -14.51 -34.01
CA PRO A 31 109.23 -15.71 -33.15
C PRO A 31 110.58 -16.43 -33.12
N PHE A 32 111.36 -16.33 -34.20
CA PHE A 32 112.71 -16.88 -34.27
C PHE A 32 113.68 -16.18 -33.33
N PHE A 33 113.62 -14.86 -33.23
CA PHE A 33 114.55 -14.11 -32.39
C PHE A 33 114.27 -14.36 -30.90
N GLY A 34 112.99 -14.39 -30.51
CA GLY A 34 112.60 -14.73 -29.15
C GLY A 34 113.03 -16.15 -28.77
N SER A 35 112.74 -17.13 -29.63
CA SER A 35 113.17 -18.51 -29.39
C SER A 35 114.69 -18.68 -29.40
N LEU A 36 115.42 -17.91 -30.22
CA LEU A 36 116.89 -17.91 -30.25
C LEU A 36 117.47 -17.37 -28.95
N ILE A 37 116.97 -16.26 -28.43
CA ILE A 37 117.43 -15.72 -27.13
C ILE A 37 117.14 -16.72 -26.02
N ILE A 38 115.91 -17.24 -25.94
CA ILE A 38 115.51 -18.19 -24.89
C ILE A 38 116.36 -19.45 -24.95
N SER A 39 116.53 -20.01 -26.16
CA SER A 39 117.36 -21.19 -26.39
C SER A 39 118.83 -20.92 -26.04
N TRP A 40 119.37 -19.76 -26.43
CA TRP A 40 120.73 -19.36 -26.11
C TRP A 40 120.97 -19.21 -24.62
N VAL A 41 120.05 -18.55 -23.91
CA VAL A 41 120.11 -18.39 -22.45
C VAL A 41 120.04 -19.75 -21.76
N TYR A 42 119.17 -20.65 -22.23
CA TYR A 42 119.05 -22.01 -21.67
C TYR A 42 120.36 -22.80 -21.80
N TRP A 43 120.93 -22.86 -23.01
CA TRP A 43 122.16 -23.63 -23.27
C TRP A 43 123.43 -23.00 -22.70
N ASN A 44 123.46 -21.66 -22.54
CA ASN A 44 124.60 -20.95 -21.94
C ASN A 44 124.35 -20.57 -20.47
N TRP A 45 123.31 -21.10 -19.83
CA TRP A 45 122.89 -20.71 -18.48
C TRP A 45 124.03 -20.82 -17.47
N ASN A 46 124.83 -21.89 -17.52
CA ASN A 46 125.96 -22.08 -16.60
C ASN A 46 127.00 -20.95 -16.70
N LYS A 47 127.25 -20.44 -17.91
CA LYS A 47 128.19 -19.34 -18.15
C LYS A 47 127.63 -18.01 -17.66
N ILE A 48 126.34 -17.78 -17.91
CA ILE A 48 125.62 -16.58 -17.44
C ILE A 48 125.58 -16.57 -15.91
N ALA A 49 125.21 -17.70 -15.30
CA ALA A 49 125.17 -17.87 -13.85
C ALA A 49 126.56 -17.67 -13.23
N TYR A 50 127.62 -18.26 -13.79
CA TYR A 50 128.98 -18.04 -13.28
C TYR A 50 129.44 -16.58 -13.42
N MET A 51 129.12 -15.92 -14.54
CA MET A 51 129.44 -14.49 -14.74
C MET A 51 128.76 -13.59 -13.70
N LEU A 52 127.47 -13.85 -13.43
CA LEU A 52 126.64 -13.00 -12.57
C LEU A 52 126.72 -13.33 -11.07
N LEU A 53 126.89 -14.61 -10.71
CA LEU A 53 126.76 -15.11 -9.34
C LEU A 53 128.07 -15.56 -8.70
N SER A 54 129.17 -15.72 -9.46
CA SER A 54 130.46 -16.05 -8.84
C SER A 54 131.03 -14.84 -8.09
N ASP A 55 131.64 -15.08 -6.92
CA ASP A 55 132.40 -14.08 -6.15
C ASP A 55 133.82 -13.85 -6.70
N ASP A 56 134.20 -14.52 -7.80
CA ASP A 56 135.50 -14.38 -8.43
C ASP A 56 135.74 -12.97 -9.00
N ASP A 57 137.00 -12.52 -8.95
CA ASP A 57 137.44 -11.27 -9.54
C ASP A 57 137.16 -11.24 -11.06
N VAL A 58 136.89 -10.05 -11.60
CA VAL A 58 136.46 -9.84 -12.99
C VAL A 58 137.44 -10.47 -13.98
N LEU A 59 138.74 -10.40 -13.69
CA LEU A 59 139.78 -11.02 -14.53
C LEU A 59 139.66 -12.54 -14.60
N LYS A 60 139.38 -13.20 -13.46
CA LYS A 60 139.17 -14.66 -13.41
C LYS A 60 137.89 -15.09 -14.14
N LYS A 61 136.83 -14.27 -14.04
CA LYS A 61 135.59 -14.49 -14.80
C LYS A 61 135.82 -14.43 -16.31
N ILE A 62 136.58 -13.44 -16.78
CA ILE A 62 136.93 -13.30 -18.19
C ILE A 62 137.79 -14.48 -18.66
N GLU A 63 138.76 -14.91 -17.85
CA GLU A 63 139.61 -16.06 -18.15
C GLU A 63 138.80 -17.37 -18.24
N PHE A 64 137.88 -17.60 -17.30
CA PHE A 64 136.98 -18.75 -17.32
C PHE A 64 136.13 -18.77 -18.59
N ILE A 65 135.54 -17.63 -18.97
CA ILE A 65 134.73 -17.53 -20.18
C ILE A 65 135.59 -17.81 -21.42
N LYS A 66 136.79 -17.22 -21.51
CA LYS A 66 137.71 -17.45 -22.62
C LYS A 66 138.10 -18.93 -22.76
N LYS A 67 138.32 -19.62 -21.63
CA LYS A 67 138.65 -21.05 -21.60
C LYS A 67 137.44 -21.95 -21.89
N SER A 68 136.24 -21.50 -21.51
CA SER A 68 134.98 -22.24 -21.68
C SER A 68 134.25 -21.90 -22.98
N ILE A 69 134.86 -21.15 -23.90
CA ILE A 69 134.21 -20.77 -25.17
C ILE A 69 134.45 -21.78 -26.30
N PRO A 70 135.56 -22.54 -26.41
CA PRO A 70 135.57 -23.71 -27.28
C PRO A 70 134.83 -24.89 -26.60
N ASP A 71 133.51 -24.78 -26.51
CA ASP A 71 132.62 -25.91 -26.15
C ASP A 71 132.46 -26.79 -27.39
N ASN A 72 133.48 -27.57 -27.65
CA ASN A 72 133.52 -28.48 -28.78
C ASN A 72 132.83 -29.77 -28.37
N THR A 73 131.68 -30.04 -28.99
CA THR A 73 131.06 -31.36 -28.87
C THR A 73 131.66 -32.25 -29.94
N LEU A 74 132.24 -33.37 -29.53
CA LEU A 74 132.59 -34.45 -30.46
C LEU A 74 131.28 -35.08 -30.92
N ILE A 75 131.01 -35.05 -32.23
CA ILE A 75 129.87 -35.77 -32.77
C ILE A 75 130.13 -37.25 -32.52
N PRO A 76 129.28 -37.96 -31.75
CA PRO A 76 129.42 -39.40 -31.66
C PRO A 76 129.34 -39.93 -33.09
N PHE A 77 130.30 -40.76 -33.52
CA PHE A 77 130.43 -41.35 -34.86
C PHE A 77 131.24 -40.58 -35.92
N THR A 78 131.70 -39.34 -35.69
CA THR A 78 132.69 -38.69 -36.57
C THR A 78 133.77 -37.98 -35.74
N SER A 79 135.05 -38.12 -36.09
CA SER A 79 136.17 -37.41 -35.42
C SER A 79 136.18 -35.89 -35.68
N PHE A 80 135.05 -35.33 -36.14
CA PHE A 80 134.89 -33.92 -36.43
C PHE A 80 134.39 -33.19 -35.19
N SER A 81 135.19 -32.25 -34.71
CA SER A 81 134.86 -31.38 -33.59
C SER A 81 134.27 -30.08 -34.13
N ILE A 82 132.98 -29.85 -33.92
CA ILE A 82 132.37 -28.55 -34.27
C ILE A 82 132.68 -27.55 -33.16
N PRO A 83 133.39 -26.45 -33.46
CA PRO A 83 133.64 -25.40 -32.48
C PRO A 83 132.34 -24.69 -32.08
N HIS A 84 132.23 -24.35 -30.79
CA HIS A 84 131.12 -23.55 -30.23
C HIS A 84 129.73 -24.22 -30.34
N THR A 85 129.65 -25.54 -30.18
CA THR A 85 128.40 -26.30 -30.40
C THR A 85 127.30 -25.86 -29.42
N HIS A 86 127.60 -25.80 -28.12
CA HIS A 86 126.64 -25.39 -27.09
C HIS A 86 126.36 -23.88 -27.10
N SER A 87 127.33 -23.06 -27.51
CA SER A 87 127.18 -21.60 -27.49
C SER A 87 126.49 -21.01 -28.70
N LEU A 88 126.57 -21.64 -29.88
CA LEU A 88 126.00 -21.12 -31.12
C LEU A 88 125.04 -22.10 -31.80
N TRP A 89 125.46 -23.34 -32.03
CA TRP A 89 124.72 -24.27 -32.90
C TRP A 89 123.47 -24.86 -32.24
N PHE A 90 123.52 -25.32 -30.99
CA PHE A 90 122.33 -25.80 -30.28
C PHE A 90 121.29 -24.70 -30.07
N PRO A 91 121.65 -23.49 -29.60
CA PRO A 91 120.73 -22.37 -29.56
C PRO A 91 120.00 -22.14 -30.87
N LEU A 92 120.74 -22.13 -31.99
CA LEU A 92 120.22 -21.92 -33.34
C LEU A 92 119.31 -23.06 -33.81
N PHE A 93 119.70 -24.31 -33.60
CA PHE A 93 118.89 -25.46 -34.01
C PHE A 93 117.54 -25.48 -33.27
N PHE A 94 117.59 -25.30 -31.94
CA PHE A 94 116.36 -25.30 -31.14
C PHE A 94 115.48 -24.08 -31.44
N SER A 95 116.04 -22.92 -31.78
CA SER A 95 115.23 -21.78 -32.19
C SER A 95 114.53 -22.00 -33.53
N ILE A 96 115.21 -22.64 -34.50
CA ILE A 96 114.57 -23.08 -35.76
C ILE A 96 113.44 -24.06 -35.44
N PHE A 97 113.72 -25.07 -34.61
CA PHE A 97 112.73 -26.08 -34.23
C PHE A 97 111.50 -25.47 -33.55
N PHE A 98 111.69 -24.62 -32.53
CA PHE A 98 110.59 -23.96 -31.83
C PHE A 98 109.79 -23.06 -32.76
N THR A 99 110.45 -22.30 -33.62
CA THR A 99 109.79 -21.42 -34.60
C THR A 99 108.95 -22.21 -35.58
N LEU A 100 109.46 -23.33 -36.11
CA LEU A 100 108.71 -24.22 -37.00
C LEU A 100 107.54 -24.91 -36.29
N SER A 101 107.69 -25.20 -34.98
CA SER A 101 106.62 -25.82 -34.18
C SER A 101 105.52 -24.84 -33.75
N TYR A 102 105.77 -23.52 -33.80
CA TYR A 102 104.85 -22.49 -33.31
C TYR A 102 103.44 -22.56 -33.90
N PRO A 103 103.24 -22.76 -35.22
CA PRO A 103 101.90 -22.90 -35.79
C PRO A 103 101.11 -24.06 -35.20
N VAL A 104 101.78 -25.18 -34.88
CA VAL A 104 101.15 -26.35 -34.28
C VAL A 104 100.70 -26.03 -32.85
N PHE A 105 101.57 -25.40 -32.05
CA PHE A 105 101.21 -24.96 -30.70
C PHE A 105 100.04 -23.96 -30.70
N SER A 106 100.07 -22.99 -31.62
CA SER A 106 98.99 -22.01 -31.78
C SER A 106 97.65 -22.66 -32.16
N TRP A 107 97.69 -23.68 -33.03
CA TRP A 107 96.50 -24.43 -33.41
C TRP A 107 95.90 -25.20 -32.24
N VAL A 108 96.74 -25.93 -31.48
CA VAL A 108 96.30 -26.64 -30.27
C VAL A 108 95.69 -25.68 -29.25
N LEU A 109 96.34 -24.53 -29.01
CA LEU A 109 95.84 -23.53 -28.08
C LEU A 109 94.48 -22.97 -28.53
N THR A 110 94.30 -22.76 -29.83
CA THR A 110 93.02 -22.32 -30.41
C THR A 110 91.91 -23.35 -30.22
N LEU A 111 92.20 -24.65 -30.36
CA LEU A 111 91.22 -25.71 -30.11
C LEU A 111 90.78 -25.73 -28.65
N ILE A 112 91.73 -25.60 -27.72
CA ILE A 112 91.44 -25.54 -26.28
C ILE A 112 90.55 -24.32 -25.99
N HIS A 113 90.89 -23.15 -26.51
CA HIS A 113 90.08 -21.94 -26.32
C HIS A 113 88.67 -22.10 -26.91
N LYS A 114 88.53 -22.63 -28.12
CA LYS A 114 87.21 -22.89 -28.72
C LYS A 114 86.37 -23.84 -27.87
N GLY A 115 86.97 -24.90 -27.35
CA GLY A 115 86.28 -25.85 -26.47
C GLY A 115 85.80 -25.22 -25.17
N ILE A 116 86.61 -24.34 -24.58
CA ILE A 116 86.25 -23.58 -23.37
C ILE A 116 85.13 -22.58 -23.67
N SER A 117 85.28 -21.76 -24.72
CA SER A 117 84.28 -20.75 -25.09
C SER A 117 82.93 -21.37 -25.40
N PHE A 118 82.88 -22.50 -26.10
CA PHE A 118 81.62 -23.21 -26.37
C PHE A 118 80.91 -23.66 -25.10
N ARG A 119 81.66 -24.15 -24.10
CA ARG A 119 81.05 -24.54 -22.80
C ARG A 119 80.52 -23.34 -22.04
N ILE A 120 81.23 -22.21 -22.06
CA ILE A 120 80.80 -20.96 -21.42
C ILE A 120 79.51 -20.46 -22.08
N GLU A 121 79.50 -20.36 -23.42
CA GLU A 121 78.34 -19.91 -24.19
C GLU A 121 77.10 -20.80 -23.97
N LYS A 122 77.29 -22.12 -23.90
CA LYS A 122 76.19 -23.04 -23.59
C LYS A 122 75.62 -22.79 -22.19
N VAL A 123 76.46 -22.59 -21.19
CA VAL A 123 76.00 -22.33 -19.81
C VAL A 123 75.30 -20.98 -19.72
N ASP A 124 75.81 -19.95 -20.40
CA ASP A 124 75.21 -18.61 -20.36
C ASP A 124 73.90 -18.54 -21.14
N SER A 125 73.78 -19.21 -22.28
CA SER A 125 72.50 -19.35 -23.00
C SER A 125 71.46 -20.11 -22.18
N GLU A 126 71.83 -21.20 -21.49
CA GLU A 126 70.93 -21.92 -20.59
C GLU A 126 70.46 -21.03 -19.42
N LYS A 127 71.35 -20.21 -18.84
CA LYS A 127 70.97 -19.23 -17.81
C LYS A 127 70.03 -18.17 -18.35
N GLU A 128 70.28 -17.68 -19.56
CA GLU A 128 69.43 -16.66 -20.19
C GLU A 128 68.03 -17.19 -20.49
N VAL A 129 67.91 -18.41 -21.02
CA VAL A 129 66.61 -19.09 -21.22
C VAL A 129 65.87 -19.23 -19.89
N LYS A 130 66.53 -19.69 -18.83
CA LYS A 130 65.91 -19.79 -17.50
C LYS A 130 65.47 -18.43 -16.96
N ARG A 131 66.27 -17.38 -17.16
CA ARG A 131 65.91 -16.01 -16.77
C ARG A 131 64.65 -15.53 -17.49
N LEU A 132 64.56 -15.75 -18.80
CA LEU A 132 63.39 -15.36 -19.60
C LEU A 132 62.15 -16.15 -19.19
N GLN A 133 62.27 -17.45 -18.92
CA GLN A 133 61.17 -18.28 -18.41
C GLN A 133 60.67 -17.78 -17.05
N LEU A 134 61.58 -17.45 -16.12
CA LEU A 134 61.22 -16.89 -14.82
C LEU A 134 60.53 -15.52 -14.97
N GLN A 135 61.03 -14.65 -15.85
CA GLN A 135 60.38 -13.37 -16.14
C GLN A 135 58.96 -13.55 -16.72
N GLY A 136 58.78 -14.49 -17.66
CA GLY A 136 57.45 -14.82 -18.18
C GLY A 136 56.51 -15.36 -17.11
N ALA A 137 56.99 -16.24 -16.22
CA ALA A 137 56.21 -16.74 -15.09
C ALA A 137 55.79 -15.61 -14.13
N ILE A 138 56.70 -14.70 -13.81
CA ILE A 138 56.40 -13.54 -12.94
C ILE A 138 55.35 -12.63 -13.59
N ILE A 139 55.47 -12.34 -14.89
CA ILE A 139 54.50 -11.50 -15.61
C ILE A 139 53.12 -12.15 -15.62
N THR A 140 53.03 -13.44 -15.93
CA THR A 140 51.73 -14.16 -15.95
C THR A 140 51.10 -14.24 -14.57
N GLU A 141 51.88 -14.43 -13.50
CA GLU A 141 51.36 -14.35 -12.13
C GLU A 141 50.90 -12.94 -11.77
N PHE A 142 51.65 -11.92 -12.19
CA PHE A 142 51.29 -10.52 -11.97
C PHE A 142 49.97 -10.16 -12.66
N GLU A 143 49.81 -10.50 -13.94
CA GLU A 143 48.57 -10.29 -14.70
C GLU A 143 47.38 -11.02 -14.05
N LYS A 144 47.58 -12.26 -13.60
CA LYS A 144 46.55 -13.02 -12.89
C LYS A 144 46.15 -12.34 -11.58
N ASN A 145 47.12 -11.85 -10.81
CA ASN A 145 46.88 -11.15 -9.55
C ASN A 145 46.19 -9.79 -9.78
N GLU A 146 46.58 -9.05 -10.81
CA GLU A 146 45.93 -7.81 -11.21
C GLU A 146 44.48 -8.05 -11.66
N GLY A 147 44.23 -9.11 -12.44
CA GLY A 147 42.88 -9.54 -12.81
C GLY A 147 42.00 -9.87 -11.59
N LEU A 148 42.54 -10.61 -10.61
CA LEU A 148 41.83 -10.89 -9.35
C LEU A 148 41.52 -9.61 -8.56
N ARG A 149 42.49 -8.68 -8.46
CA ARG A 149 42.29 -7.37 -7.81
C ARG A 149 41.24 -6.53 -8.53
N ALA A 150 41.19 -6.55 -9.86
CA ALA A 150 40.17 -5.84 -10.63
C ALA A 150 38.77 -6.40 -10.37
N VAL A 151 38.63 -7.73 -10.31
CA VAL A 151 37.35 -8.38 -9.95
C VAL A 151 36.93 -8.02 -8.52
N GLU A 152 37.86 -8.03 -7.56
CA GLU A 152 37.56 -7.66 -6.18
C GLU A 152 37.18 -6.18 -6.01
N ARG A 153 37.85 -5.28 -6.76
CA ARG A 153 37.46 -3.86 -6.84
C ARG A 153 36.05 -3.69 -7.41
N SER A 154 35.74 -4.38 -8.51
CA SER A 154 34.41 -4.34 -9.13
C SER A 154 33.32 -4.81 -8.16
N LYS A 155 33.53 -5.93 -7.43
CA LYS A 155 32.60 -6.38 -6.38
C LYS A 155 32.46 -5.37 -5.23
N THR A 156 33.55 -4.73 -4.84
CA THR A 156 33.55 -3.69 -3.80
C THR A 156 32.80 -2.44 -4.26
N GLU A 157 32.92 -2.06 -5.52
CA GLU A 157 32.18 -0.96 -6.12
C GLU A 157 30.69 -1.30 -6.23
N GLU A 158 30.34 -2.50 -6.72
CA GLU A 158 28.95 -2.97 -6.80
C GLU A 158 28.26 -2.97 -5.43
N THR A 159 28.95 -3.46 -4.39
CA THR A 159 28.42 -3.43 -3.02
C THR A 159 28.27 -2.00 -2.49
N LYS A 160 29.20 -1.08 -2.81
CA LYS A 160 29.06 0.36 -2.49
C LYS A 160 27.86 0.99 -3.21
N PHE A 161 27.65 0.68 -4.49
CA PHE A 161 26.51 1.18 -5.25
C PHE A 161 25.19 0.64 -4.69
N SER A 162 25.09 -0.68 -4.46
CA SER A 162 23.89 -1.30 -3.90
C SER A 162 23.56 -0.78 -2.50
N THR A 163 24.56 -0.57 -1.65
CA THR A 163 24.35 0.02 -0.32
C THR A 163 23.93 1.50 -0.40
N ALA A 164 24.51 2.27 -1.33
CA ALA A 164 24.11 3.65 -1.58
C ALA A 164 22.67 3.76 -2.10
N GLU A 165 22.27 2.87 -3.01
CA GLU A 165 20.90 2.78 -3.53
C GLU A 165 19.90 2.46 -2.42
N ARG A 166 20.15 1.43 -1.60
CA ARG A 166 19.31 1.11 -0.43
C ARG A 166 19.23 2.27 0.56
N ALA A 167 20.34 2.99 0.77
CA ALA A 167 20.34 4.17 1.64
C ALA A 167 19.50 5.32 1.06
N ALA A 168 19.52 5.53 -0.26
CA ALA A 168 18.69 6.51 -0.94
C ALA A 168 17.20 6.15 -0.87
N GLU A 169 16.86 4.87 -1.13
CA GLU A 169 15.50 4.33 -1.01
C GLU A 169 14.97 4.46 0.43
N SER A 170 15.78 4.08 1.42
CA SER A 170 15.43 4.24 2.84
C SER A 170 15.16 5.70 3.20
N LYS A 171 15.99 6.65 2.72
CA LYS A 171 15.76 8.09 2.93
C LYS A 171 14.46 8.57 2.28
N TYR A 172 14.16 8.09 1.07
CA TYR A 172 12.90 8.41 0.39
C TYR A 172 11.71 7.89 1.20
N ASN A 173 11.75 6.62 1.62
CA ASN A 173 10.69 5.99 2.42
C ASN A 173 10.50 6.70 3.77
N ILE A 174 11.58 7.09 4.45
CA ILE A 174 11.51 7.88 5.69
C ILE A 174 10.82 9.22 5.45
N LYS A 175 11.15 9.91 4.35
CA LYS A 175 10.53 11.20 4.01
C LYS A 175 9.04 11.03 3.70
N GLU A 176 8.68 9.99 2.97
CA GLU A 176 7.28 9.66 2.68
C GLU A 176 6.51 9.35 3.97
N LEU A 177 7.05 8.51 4.84
CA LEU A 177 6.45 8.20 6.15
C LEU A 177 6.31 9.45 7.03
N GLN A 178 7.29 10.36 7.00
CA GLN A 178 7.19 11.64 7.71
C GLN A 178 6.06 12.50 7.16
N THR A 179 5.88 12.55 5.84
CA THR A 179 4.76 13.28 5.23
C THR A 179 3.41 12.66 5.58
N GLN A 180 3.28 11.33 5.51
CA GLN A 180 2.06 10.61 5.88
C GLN A 180 1.73 10.80 7.37
N HIS A 181 2.75 10.76 8.24
CA HIS A 181 2.56 11.01 9.66
C HIS A 181 2.12 12.46 9.92
N ALA A 182 2.67 13.44 9.20
CA ALA A 182 2.24 14.82 9.30
C ALA A 182 0.78 15.01 8.87
N THR A 183 0.36 14.40 7.75
CA THR A 183 -1.03 14.47 7.27
C THR A 183 -2.01 13.78 8.23
N LEU A 184 -1.67 12.58 8.70
CA LEU A 184 -2.49 11.87 9.70
C LEU A 184 -2.61 12.66 11.00
N LYS A 185 -1.52 13.28 11.46
CA LYS A 185 -1.55 14.13 12.66
C LYS A 185 -2.47 15.34 12.48
N THR A 186 -2.49 15.96 11.31
CA THR A 186 -3.43 17.06 11.03
C THR A 186 -4.87 16.58 10.96
N GLU A 187 -5.12 15.41 10.38
CA GLU A 187 -6.46 14.81 10.28
C GLU A 187 -7.02 14.43 11.65
N VAL A 188 -6.19 13.82 12.52
CA VAL A 188 -6.55 13.52 13.91
C VAL A 188 -6.92 14.80 14.66
N ALA A 189 -6.11 15.86 14.56
CA ALA A 189 -6.41 17.14 15.20
C ALA A 189 -7.74 17.75 14.70
N GLN A 190 -8.04 17.59 13.41
CA GLN A 190 -9.29 18.07 12.83
C GLN A 190 -10.50 17.24 13.30
N LEU A 191 -10.38 15.92 13.33
CA LEU A 191 -11.40 15.02 13.86
C LEU A 191 -11.66 15.28 15.35
N GLU A 192 -10.63 15.56 16.13
CA GLU A 192 -10.75 15.87 17.55
C GLU A 192 -11.48 17.20 17.79
N LYS A 193 -11.21 18.20 16.95
CA LYS A 193 -11.97 19.47 16.94
C LYS A 193 -13.43 19.26 16.53
N GLN A 194 -13.70 18.43 15.52
CA GLN A 194 -15.07 18.08 15.12
C GLN A 194 -15.80 17.35 16.26
N LYS A 195 -15.15 16.39 16.91
CA LYS A 195 -15.69 15.68 18.08
C LYS A 195 -16.08 16.65 19.19
N GLN A 196 -15.19 17.56 19.59
CA GLN A 196 -15.50 18.58 20.62
C GLN A 196 -16.69 19.46 20.22
N SER A 197 -16.79 19.85 18.94
CA SER A 197 -17.94 20.61 18.46
C SER A 197 -19.24 19.81 18.54
N MET A 198 -19.20 18.52 18.20
CA MET A 198 -20.34 17.62 18.27
C MET A 198 -20.78 17.39 19.71
N GLU A 199 -19.85 17.18 20.64
CA GLU A 199 -20.13 17.06 22.08
C GLU A 199 -20.83 18.31 22.62
N THR A 200 -20.40 19.50 22.18
CA THR A 200 -21.04 20.77 22.55
C THR A 200 -22.49 20.84 22.04
N ILE A 201 -22.71 20.49 20.76
CA ILE A 201 -24.06 20.44 20.17
C ILE A 201 -24.94 19.42 20.91
N LEU A 202 -24.40 18.25 21.25
CA LEU A 202 -25.11 17.19 21.96
C LEU A 202 -25.54 17.67 23.35
N SER A 203 -24.66 18.35 24.08
CA SER A 203 -24.97 18.97 25.37
C SER A 203 -26.07 20.02 25.26
N GLU A 204 -26.07 20.85 24.22
CA GLU A 204 -27.15 21.82 23.98
C GLU A 204 -28.48 21.14 23.66
N GLN A 205 -28.46 20.09 22.83
CA GLN A 205 -29.66 19.33 22.50
C GLN A 205 -30.24 18.60 23.72
N GLU A 206 -29.40 18.05 24.59
CA GLU A 206 -29.88 17.48 25.86
C GLU A 206 -30.51 18.52 26.76
N LYS A 207 -29.95 19.73 26.83
CA LYS A 207 -30.55 20.84 27.58
C LYS A 207 -31.91 21.24 27.00
N ARG A 208 -32.02 21.35 25.67
CA ARG A 208 -33.29 21.62 24.98
C ARG A 208 -34.32 20.51 25.24
N ARG A 209 -33.91 19.25 25.12
CA ARG A 209 -34.77 18.08 25.40
C ARG A 209 -35.32 18.15 26.83
N LYS A 210 -34.47 18.43 27.83
CA LYS A 210 -34.91 18.60 29.23
C LYS A 210 -35.94 19.72 29.36
N GLY A 211 -35.70 20.88 28.76
CA GLY A 211 -36.66 21.99 28.78
C GLY A 211 -38.02 21.65 28.15
N VAL A 212 -38.02 20.95 27.00
CA VAL A 212 -39.27 20.51 26.35
C VAL A 212 -40.00 19.47 27.22
N VAL A 213 -39.28 18.56 27.86
CA VAL A 213 -39.89 17.58 28.79
C VAL A 213 -40.54 18.29 29.97
N GLU A 214 -39.87 19.29 30.56
CA GLU A 214 -40.45 20.12 31.64
C GLU A 214 -41.72 20.84 31.17
N GLU A 215 -41.70 21.41 29.95
CA GLU A 215 -42.87 22.07 29.37
C GLU A 215 -44.03 21.09 29.10
N ILE A 216 -43.74 19.88 28.58
CA ILE A 216 -44.74 18.82 28.40
C ILE A 216 -45.34 18.42 29.74
N THR A 217 -44.53 18.26 30.80
CA THR A 217 -45.05 17.91 32.12
C THR A 217 -45.97 19.00 32.68
N LEU A 218 -45.62 20.27 32.52
CA LEU A 218 -46.48 21.40 32.92
C LEU A 218 -47.79 21.45 32.12
N LEU A 219 -47.74 21.17 30.82
CA LEU A 219 -48.94 21.09 29.99
C LEU A 219 -49.82 19.90 30.38
N GLN A 220 -49.24 18.74 30.68
CA GLN A 220 -49.99 17.58 31.18
C GLN A 220 -50.68 17.87 32.51
N GLU A 221 -50.01 18.56 33.44
CA GLU A 221 -50.63 19.00 34.69
C GLU A 221 -51.79 19.98 34.46
N LYS A 222 -51.69 20.88 33.48
CA LYS A 222 -52.78 21.81 33.12
C LYS A 222 -53.95 21.14 32.40
N VAL A 223 -53.68 20.17 31.53
CA VAL A 223 -54.71 19.48 30.73
C VAL A 223 -55.47 18.44 31.56
N ALA A 224 -54.85 17.86 32.60
CA ALA A 224 -55.50 16.90 33.49
C ALA A 224 -56.85 17.38 34.09
N PRO A 225 -56.93 18.57 34.74
CA PRO A 225 -58.19 19.07 35.28
C PRO A 225 -59.21 19.42 34.19
N GLU A 226 -58.77 19.88 33.02
CA GLU A 226 -59.66 20.13 31.89
C GLU A 226 -60.26 18.82 31.36
N ARG A 227 -59.47 17.75 31.25
CA ARG A 227 -59.94 16.43 30.84
C ARG A 227 -60.98 15.87 31.82
N GLU A 228 -60.76 16.05 33.12
CA GLU A 228 -61.77 15.71 34.13
C GLU A 228 -63.04 16.55 34.01
N SER A 229 -62.91 17.84 33.66
CA SER A 229 -64.06 18.72 33.44
C SER A 229 -64.87 18.29 32.22
N VAL A 230 -64.22 17.89 31.12
CA VAL A 230 -64.89 17.35 29.92
C VAL A 230 -65.62 16.06 30.25
N GLN A 231 -65.00 15.14 31.00
CA GLN A 231 -65.68 13.91 31.46
C GLN A 231 -66.87 14.19 32.40
N ARG A 232 -66.81 15.26 33.20
CA ARG A 232 -67.97 15.72 33.98
C ARG A 232 -69.09 16.23 33.07
N ILE A 233 -68.75 17.03 32.06
CA ILE A 233 -69.72 17.56 31.08
C ILE A 233 -70.36 16.42 30.27
N GLU A 234 -69.58 15.46 29.77
CA GLU A 234 -70.12 14.29 29.04
C GLU A 234 -71.13 13.50 29.89
N ARG A 235 -70.84 13.30 31.19
CA ARG A 235 -71.78 12.66 32.11
C ARG A 235 -73.08 13.46 32.27
N ILE A 236 -73.00 14.78 32.33
CA ILE A 236 -74.17 15.67 32.40
C ILE A 236 -74.98 15.59 31.10
N ILE A 237 -74.32 15.64 29.93
CA ILE A 237 -74.98 15.53 28.62
C ILE A 237 -75.73 14.21 28.51
N ASN A 238 -75.08 13.08 28.83
CA ASN A 238 -75.72 11.77 28.80
C ASN A 238 -76.92 11.70 29.74
N ARG A 239 -76.84 12.31 30.92
CA ARG A 239 -77.96 12.39 31.86
C ARG A 239 -79.11 13.24 31.31
N ASN A 240 -78.81 14.35 30.64
CA ASN A 240 -79.83 15.18 30.01
C ASN A 240 -80.54 14.44 28.86
N ILE A 241 -79.81 13.71 28.03
CA ILE A 241 -80.40 12.86 26.97
C ILE A 241 -81.36 11.82 27.59
N GLU A 242 -80.96 11.18 28.70
CA GLU A 242 -81.79 10.21 29.40
C GLU A 242 -83.08 10.88 29.97
N LEU A 243 -82.95 12.09 30.51
CA LEU A 243 -84.08 12.87 31.02
C LEU A 243 -85.02 13.33 29.88
N GLU A 244 -84.49 13.76 28.74
CA GLU A 244 -85.30 14.12 27.56
C GLU A 244 -86.09 12.91 27.03
N ASN A 245 -85.47 11.74 26.96
CA ASN A 245 -86.15 10.50 26.57
C ASN A 245 -87.27 10.12 27.57
N LEU A 246 -87.02 10.27 28.87
CA LEU A 246 -88.05 10.06 29.90
C LEU A 246 -89.19 11.07 29.75
N LEU A 247 -88.89 12.34 29.46
CA LEU A 247 -89.87 13.41 29.32
C LEU A 247 -90.76 13.17 28.10
N THR A 248 -90.19 12.85 26.94
CA THR A 248 -90.96 12.45 25.73
C THR A 248 -91.83 11.22 25.97
N THR A 249 -91.33 10.23 26.73
CA THR A 249 -92.13 9.06 27.12
C THR A 249 -93.29 9.42 28.05
N LYS A 250 -93.10 10.39 28.95
CA LYS A 250 -94.18 10.88 29.82
C LYS A 250 -95.19 11.74 29.07
N GLU A 251 -94.75 12.57 28.15
CA GLU A 251 -95.63 13.35 27.27
C GLU A 251 -96.49 12.45 26.39
N SER A 252 -95.93 11.41 25.80
CA SER A 252 -96.70 10.43 25.01
C SER A 252 -97.73 9.69 25.87
N LEU A 253 -97.38 9.34 27.11
CA LEU A 253 -98.31 8.72 28.06
C LEU A 253 -99.44 9.67 28.48
N ILE A 254 -99.14 10.96 28.71
CA ILE A 254 -100.14 11.97 29.04
C ILE A 254 -101.10 12.16 27.87
N ASN A 255 -100.59 12.32 26.65
CA ASN A 255 -101.42 12.49 25.45
C ASN A 255 -102.31 11.26 25.22
N SER A 256 -101.78 10.05 25.40
CA SER A 256 -102.58 8.82 25.33
C SER A 256 -103.70 8.76 26.37
N LYS A 257 -103.45 9.17 27.63
CA LYS A 257 -104.49 9.24 28.66
C LYS A 257 -105.52 10.34 28.39
N LEU A 258 -105.09 11.47 27.83
CA LEU A 258 -105.97 12.57 27.46
C LEU A 258 -106.92 12.14 26.34
N ASP A 259 -106.41 11.44 25.32
CA ASP A 259 -107.22 10.86 24.25
C ASP A 259 -108.23 9.83 24.78
N GLU A 260 -107.80 8.94 25.69
CA GLU A 260 -108.69 7.96 26.33
C GLU A 260 -109.81 8.64 27.12
N THR A 261 -109.50 9.76 27.78
CA THR A 261 -110.46 10.55 28.56
C THR A 261 -111.43 11.31 27.64
N ASN A 262 -110.92 11.93 26.57
CA ASN A 262 -111.73 12.61 25.57
C ASN A 262 -112.70 11.65 24.86
N GLN A 263 -112.27 10.42 24.57
CA GLN A 263 -113.14 9.37 24.03
C GLN A 263 -114.25 8.99 25.01
N LYS A 264 -113.95 8.86 26.32
CA LYS A 264 -114.98 8.61 27.35
C LYS A 264 -116.00 9.75 27.43
N TYR A 265 -115.56 11.01 27.42
CA TYR A 265 -116.48 12.16 27.44
C TYR A 265 -117.36 12.23 26.19
N ALA A 266 -116.81 11.96 25.00
CA ALA A 266 -117.59 11.90 23.75
C ALA A 266 -118.69 10.82 23.82
N PHE A 267 -118.38 9.65 24.39
CA PHE A 267 -119.36 8.57 24.59
C PHE A 267 -120.48 8.96 25.57
N TYR A 268 -120.16 9.58 26.70
CA TYR A 268 -121.18 10.03 27.67
C TYR A 268 -122.08 11.13 27.10
N PHE A 269 -121.50 12.08 26.36
CA PHE A 269 -122.27 13.16 25.73
C PHE A 269 -123.28 12.60 24.70
N SER A 270 -122.85 11.63 23.88
CA SER A 270 -123.72 10.99 22.89
C SER A 270 -124.92 10.25 23.52
N ASN A 271 -124.72 9.58 24.66
CA ASN A 271 -125.80 8.86 25.36
C ASN A 271 -126.79 9.80 26.06
N MET A 272 -126.34 10.96 26.54
CA MET A 272 -127.21 11.93 27.20
C MET A 272 -128.20 12.57 26.21
N VAL A 273 -127.74 12.90 25.00
CA VAL A 273 -128.59 13.46 23.93
C VAL A 273 -129.68 12.47 23.49
N MET A 274 -129.36 11.18 23.40
CA MET A 274 -130.32 10.12 23.02
C MET A 274 -131.46 9.95 24.05
N LEU A 275 -131.15 10.10 25.34
CA LEU A 275 -132.14 9.98 26.41
C LEU A 275 -133.13 11.15 26.46
N ASP A 276 -132.65 12.37 26.19
CA ASP A 276 -133.52 13.55 26.15
C ASP A 276 -134.47 13.53 24.95
N MET A 277 -134.02 13.02 23.79
CA MET A 277 -134.90 12.83 22.63
C MET A 277 -136.03 11.83 22.92
N TYR A 278 -135.73 10.68 23.52
CA TYR A 278 -136.74 9.65 23.83
C TYR A 278 -137.83 10.14 24.80
N LYS A 279 -137.49 11.01 25.75
CA LYS A 279 -138.46 11.58 26.70
C LYS A 279 -139.49 12.49 26.03
N VAL A 280 -139.06 13.31 25.07
CA VAL A 280 -139.93 14.25 24.35
C VAL A 280 -140.94 13.50 23.48
N GLU A 281 -140.53 12.38 22.86
CA GLU A 281 -141.41 11.57 22.02
C GLU A 281 -142.55 10.89 22.83
N CYS A 282 -142.23 10.33 24.00
CA CYS A 282 -143.22 9.65 24.84
C CYS A 282 -144.33 10.57 25.34
N GLU A 283 -144.03 11.85 25.61
CA GLU A 283 -145.05 12.82 26.02
C GLU A 283 -146.04 13.16 24.89
N ASN A 284 -145.57 13.23 23.64
CA ASN A 284 -146.43 13.52 22.49
C ASN A 284 -147.44 12.39 22.21
N TYR A 285 -147.02 11.13 22.26
CA TYR A 285 -147.93 9.99 22.07
C TYR A 285 -149.03 9.93 23.15
N ARG A 286 -148.69 10.28 24.39
CA ARG A 286 -149.64 10.26 25.52
C ARG A 286 -150.76 11.29 25.37
N LYS A 287 -150.47 12.41 24.70
CA LYS A 287 -151.42 13.50 24.47
C LYS A 287 -152.44 13.15 23.39
N ILE A 288 -151.98 12.56 22.29
CA ILE A 288 -152.82 12.14 21.15
C ILE A 288 -153.82 11.05 21.56
N PHE A 289 -153.40 10.09 22.39
CA PHE A 289 -154.27 8.98 22.81
C PHE A 289 -155.44 9.45 23.67
N LYS A 290 -155.21 10.46 24.52
CA LYS A 290 -156.21 10.99 25.45
C LYS A 290 -157.33 11.77 24.74
N GLU A 291 -156.99 12.53 23.71
CA GLU A 291 -157.97 13.24 22.86
C GLU A 291 -158.83 12.27 22.03
N LEU A 292 -158.27 11.13 21.62
CA LEU A 292 -159.02 10.10 20.89
C LEU A 292 -160.10 9.45 21.77
N GLU A 293 -159.75 9.15 23.02
CA GLU A 293 -160.64 8.49 23.99
C GLU A 293 -161.86 9.37 24.34
N GLU A 294 -161.65 10.68 24.55
CA GLU A 294 -162.72 11.64 24.82
C GLU A 294 -163.70 11.78 23.64
N LYS A 295 -163.21 11.87 22.39
CA LYS A 295 -164.08 12.01 21.21
C LYS A 295 -164.86 10.73 20.90
N THR A 296 -164.30 9.55 21.18
CA THR A 296 -165.00 8.28 20.96
C THR A 296 -166.14 8.08 21.97
N THR A 297 -165.94 8.55 23.20
CA THR A 297 -166.96 8.50 24.27
C THR A 297 -168.16 9.42 23.97
N GLN A 298 -167.94 10.58 23.35
CA GLN A 298 -169.02 11.47 22.90
C GLN A 298 -169.91 10.82 21.82
N ILE A 299 -169.35 10.03 20.92
CA ILE A 299 -170.12 9.35 19.85
C ILE A 299 -171.09 8.32 20.45
N PHE A 300 -170.67 7.55 21.44
CA PHE A 300 -171.54 6.54 22.06
C PHE A 300 -172.73 7.15 22.80
N SER A 301 -172.55 8.31 23.44
CA SER A 301 -173.66 9.01 24.12
C SER A 301 -174.75 9.54 23.18
N TYR A 302 -174.45 9.71 21.89
CA TYR A 302 -175.39 10.22 20.89
C TYR A 302 -176.32 9.14 20.31
N VAL A 303 -176.04 7.86 20.56
CA VAL A 303 -176.71 6.72 19.91
C VAL A 303 -177.76 6.05 20.82
N GLU A 304 -177.78 6.32 22.14
CA GLU A 304 -178.58 5.54 23.10
C GLU A 304 -179.85 6.21 23.69
N SER A 305 -180.29 7.41 23.27
CA SER A 305 -181.49 8.04 23.85
C SER A 305 -182.73 8.01 22.94
N ASP A 306 -183.64 7.07 23.18
CA ASP A 306 -185.01 7.00 22.65
C ASP A 306 -185.92 8.10 23.23
N ASP A 307 -186.44 9.02 22.40
CA ASP A 307 -187.69 9.76 22.66
C ASP A 307 -188.31 10.29 21.34
N PRO A 308 -189.52 9.85 20.92
CA PRO A 308 -190.02 10.03 19.56
C PRO A 308 -190.89 11.28 19.37
N THR A 309 -190.38 12.50 19.58
CA THR A 309 -191.13 13.75 19.22
C THR A 309 -190.30 14.99 18.85
N ARG A 310 -189.05 14.87 18.38
CA ARG A 310 -188.30 16.04 17.85
C ARG A 310 -187.55 15.75 16.56
N GLY A 311 -188.11 16.21 15.44
CA GLY A 311 -187.31 16.40 14.22
C GLY A 311 -186.22 17.45 14.50
N ARG A 312 -184.95 17.04 14.53
CA ARG A 312 -183.79 17.95 14.61
C ARG A 312 -182.58 17.42 13.82
N SER A 313 -182.28 18.15 12.74
CA SER A 313 -180.99 18.45 12.08
C SER A 313 -179.80 17.47 12.18
N ASN A 314 -179.43 16.91 11.02
CA ASN A 314 -178.28 16.03 10.72
C ASN A 314 -176.87 16.67 10.81
N GLU A 315 -176.69 17.81 11.48
CA GLU A 315 -175.41 18.57 11.44
C GLU A 315 -174.36 18.08 12.46
N GLY A 316 -174.78 17.52 13.60
CA GLY A 316 -173.85 17.11 14.67
C GLY A 316 -172.99 15.87 14.36
N TYR A 317 -173.53 14.91 13.61
CA TYR A 317 -172.86 13.62 13.35
C TYR A 317 -171.71 13.72 12.32
N PHE A 318 -171.78 14.70 11.40
CA PHE A 318 -170.75 14.88 10.37
C PHE A 318 -169.48 15.58 10.90
N MET A 319 -169.62 16.52 11.83
CA MET A 319 -168.49 17.23 12.44
C MET A 319 -167.61 16.28 13.27
N LEU A 320 -168.21 15.41 14.08
CA LEU A 320 -167.48 14.44 14.91
C LEU A 320 -166.67 13.41 14.10
N LYS A 321 -167.16 13.01 12.92
CA LYS A 321 -166.47 12.06 12.05
C LYS A 321 -165.27 12.69 11.31
N SER A 322 -165.35 13.98 10.97
CA SER A 322 -164.24 14.74 10.39
C SER A 322 -163.07 14.84 11.36
N ASP A 323 -163.38 15.14 12.63
CA ASP A 323 -162.39 15.35 13.69
C ASP A 323 -161.57 14.10 14.03
N ILE A 324 -162.19 12.92 14.08
CA ILE A 324 -161.47 11.66 14.34
C ILE A 324 -160.50 11.34 13.20
N LYS A 325 -160.90 11.64 11.95
CA LYS A 325 -160.08 11.38 10.77
C LYS A 325 -158.82 12.25 10.75
N GLU A 326 -158.92 13.49 11.22
CA GLU A 326 -157.77 14.39 11.37
C GLU A 326 -156.81 13.93 12.47
N LEU A 327 -157.32 13.46 13.61
CA LEU A 327 -156.50 12.96 14.72
C LEU A 327 -155.70 11.70 14.36
N VAL A 328 -156.32 10.74 13.66
CA VAL A 328 -155.63 9.54 13.17
C VAL A 328 -154.54 9.89 12.15
N SER A 329 -154.79 10.88 11.29
CA SER A 329 -153.79 11.38 10.34
C SER A 329 -152.59 12.03 11.05
N LYS A 330 -152.81 12.76 12.16
CA LYS A 330 -151.72 13.36 12.95
C LYS A 330 -150.87 12.32 13.68
N GLY A 331 -151.50 11.24 14.17
CA GLY A 331 -150.77 10.12 14.80
C GLY A 331 -149.84 9.39 13.83
N LEU A 332 -150.29 9.13 12.60
CA LEU A 332 -149.50 8.46 11.56
C LEU A 332 -148.33 9.32 11.03
N ASP A 333 -148.52 10.63 10.90
CA ASP A 333 -147.42 11.53 10.47
C ASP A 333 -146.31 11.64 11.53
N HIS A 334 -146.65 11.50 12.82
CA HIS A 334 -145.69 11.49 13.92
C HIS A 334 -144.82 10.22 13.93
N GLU A 335 -145.41 9.04 13.69
CA GLU A 335 -144.69 7.77 13.63
C GLU A 335 -143.71 7.69 12.45
N GLN A 336 -144.06 8.32 11.32
CA GLN A 336 -143.20 8.35 10.13
C GLN A 336 -141.97 9.24 10.35
N LYS A 337 -142.09 10.35 11.08
CA LYS A 337 -140.98 11.26 11.38
C LYS A 337 -139.97 10.67 12.37
N PHE A 338 -140.45 9.91 13.37
CA PHE A 338 -139.59 9.23 14.33
C PHE A 338 -138.70 8.16 13.69
N ARG A 339 -139.26 7.34 12.79
CA ARG A 339 -138.48 6.29 12.09
C ARG A 339 -137.38 6.82 11.17
N ASN A 340 -137.45 8.08 10.75
CA ASN A 340 -136.47 8.70 9.85
C ASN A 340 -135.36 9.48 10.58
N SER A 341 -135.42 9.59 11.92
CA SER A 341 -134.50 10.39 12.74
C SER A 341 -133.67 9.55 13.74
N HIS A 342 -133.74 8.23 13.64
CA HIS A 342 -132.91 7.22 14.31
C HIS A 342 -132.38 6.24 13.26
#